data_AF-A0A2V7EIN2-F1
#
_entry.id   AF-A0A2V7EIN2-F1
#
_cell.length_a   1.000
_cell.length_b   1.000
_cell.length_c   1.000
_cell.angle_alpha   90.00
_cell.angle_beta   90.00
_cell.angle_gamma   90.00
#
_symmetry.space_group_name_H-M   'P 1'
#
loop_
_entity.id
_entity.type
_entity.pdbx_description
1 polymer ?
#
loop_
_entity_poly.entity_id
_entity_poly.type
_entity_poly.pdbx_seq_one_letter_code
_entity_poly.pdbx_strand_id
1 'polypeptide(L)'
;MLNLYQLPDTIDSTTTFADVAGAFSGAPLRTVDIDALLAKPGGIDSTTGDSIATDTTTHRLILKVKFDSLQLPYVAADSGKLGFGIRVGATTPASVSFSTREDPTSGGSTVTWFMKVDSIKGSDTTLVRERYPRGTRFDTYVFDPPVAPLDSTLAVGGAPSARSILHVTLPRGIRDSSQIIRGTLLLVPAVPARGAPVDSFVLEAHTVLADFGAKSPLVLDATRTDTTMIRVGATDTVRIEVTNLLQFWSADTTRPAVILLRSQEEGAHPSEVRFYPSKAAAYRPSLRVTYAPRFPFGVP
;
A
#
# COMPACT_ATOMS: atom_id res chain seq x y z
N MET A 1 -12.94 -10.68 11.91
CA MET A 1 -12.72 -10.38 13.33
C MET A 1 -11.54 -9.44 13.51
N LEU A 2 -11.69 -8.38 14.29
CA LEU A 2 -10.59 -7.55 14.78
C LEU A 2 -10.30 -7.89 16.24
N ASN A 3 -9.05 -8.24 16.53
CA ASN A 3 -8.58 -8.53 17.88
C ASN A 3 -7.69 -7.38 18.35
N LEU A 4 -8.07 -6.74 19.45
CA LEU A 4 -7.34 -5.65 20.05
C LEU A 4 -6.45 -6.20 21.16
N TYR A 5 -5.20 -5.77 21.18
CA TYR A 5 -4.17 -6.13 22.15
C TYR A 5 -3.64 -4.87 22.81
N GLN A 6 -3.26 -4.98 24.08
CA GLN A 6 -2.51 -3.94 24.74
C GLN A 6 -1.05 -4.04 24.33
N LEU A 7 -0.47 -2.93 23.88
CA LEU A 7 0.95 -2.80 23.59
C LEU A 7 1.64 -1.95 24.66
N PRO A 8 2.97 -2.03 24.79
CA PRO A 8 3.74 -1.08 25.60
C PRO A 8 3.46 0.36 25.15
N ASP A 9 3.37 1.28 26.10
CA ASP A 9 3.22 2.72 25.84
C ASP A 9 4.57 3.42 25.58
N THR A 10 5.66 2.64 25.62
CA THR A 10 7.04 3.03 25.34
C THR A 10 7.45 2.88 23.86
N ILE A 11 6.51 2.54 22.97
CA ILE A 11 6.80 2.42 21.53
C ILE A 11 7.26 3.76 20.97
N ASP A 12 8.37 3.74 20.25
CA ASP A 12 9.02 4.91 19.66
C ASP A 12 9.70 4.59 18.32
N SER A 13 10.48 5.53 17.79
CA SER A 13 11.19 5.38 16.50
C SER A 13 12.30 4.32 16.49
N THR A 14 12.65 3.75 17.65
CA THR A 14 13.67 2.70 17.78
C THR A 14 13.06 1.31 17.93
N THR A 15 11.74 1.22 18.10
CA THR A 15 11.01 -0.03 18.24
C THR A 15 11.11 -0.87 16.97
N THR A 16 11.38 -2.16 17.12
CA THR A 16 11.48 -3.15 16.04
C THR A 16 10.27 -4.09 16.02
N PHE A 17 10.14 -4.91 14.97
CA PHE A 17 9.09 -5.92 14.89
C PHE A 17 9.16 -6.94 16.05
N ALA A 18 10.36 -7.33 16.45
CA ALA A 18 10.58 -8.28 17.54
C ALA A 18 10.08 -7.73 18.90
N ASP A 19 10.23 -6.43 19.14
CA ASP A 19 9.82 -5.77 20.39
C ASP A 19 8.30 -5.82 20.60
N VAL A 20 7.51 -5.79 19.51
CA VAL A 20 6.04 -5.79 19.57
C VAL A 20 5.41 -7.17 19.37
N ALA A 21 6.12 -8.12 18.76
CA ALA A 21 5.59 -9.44 18.40
C ALA A 21 5.04 -10.20 19.63
N GLY A 22 5.73 -10.12 20.77
CA GLY A 22 5.34 -10.79 22.00
C GLY A 22 3.96 -10.37 22.52
N ALA A 23 3.58 -9.10 22.34
CA ALA A 23 2.29 -8.58 22.83
C ALA A 23 1.08 -9.20 22.12
N PHE A 24 1.25 -9.73 20.91
CA PHE A 24 0.19 -10.41 20.15
C PHE A 24 0.05 -11.90 20.47
N SER A 25 0.89 -12.45 21.35
CA SER A 25 0.86 -13.88 21.73
C SER A 25 -0.16 -14.22 22.82
N GLY A 26 -0.61 -13.23 23.59
CA GLY A 26 -1.57 -13.40 24.68
C GLY A 26 -3.04 -13.49 24.22
N ALA A 27 -3.95 -13.48 25.18
CA ALA A 27 -5.38 -13.29 24.89
C ALA A 27 -5.62 -11.83 24.46
N PRO A 28 -6.48 -11.59 23.45
CA PRO A 28 -6.85 -10.23 23.08
C PRO A 28 -7.60 -9.56 24.23
N LEU A 29 -7.35 -8.26 24.41
CA LEU A 29 -8.12 -7.40 25.31
C LEU A 29 -9.60 -7.35 24.89
N ARG A 30 -9.84 -7.34 23.58
CA ARG A 30 -11.18 -7.29 22.99
C ARG A 30 -11.20 -7.91 21.61
N THR A 31 -12.24 -8.68 21.30
CA THR A 31 -12.54 -9.14 19.94
C THR A 31 -13.80 -8.45 19.46
N VAL A 32 -13.74 -7.86 18.27
CA VAL A 32 -14.87 -7.20 17.61
C VAL A 32 -15.14 -7.89 16.28
N ASP A 33 -16.36 -8.38 16.12
CA ASP A 33 -16.86 -8.83 14.82
C ASP A 33 -17.44 -7.64 14.07
N ILE A 34 -16.72 -7.20 13.03
CA ILE A 34 -17.06 -6.02 12.25
C ILE A 34 -18.36 -6.22 11.47
N ASP A 35 -18.58 -7.41 10.91
CA ASP A 35 -19.78 -7.70 10.13
C ASP A 35 -20.99 -7.78 11.04
N ALA A 36 -20.85 -8.43 12.21
CA ALA A 36 -21.93 -8.50 13.19
C ALA A 36 -22.26 -7.13 13.78
N LEU A 37 -21.26 -6.26 14.01
CA LEU A 37 -21.46 -4.91 14.51
C LEU A 37 -22.13 -4.01 13.46
N LEU A 38 -21.71 -4.11 12.19
CA LEU A 38 -22.36 -3.42 11.06
C LEU A 38 -23.83 -3.83 10.89
N ALA A 39 -24.16 -5.09 11.16
CA ALA A 39 -25.52 -5.61 11.08
C ALA A 39 -26.43 -5.15 12.24
N LYS A 40 -25.89 -4.56 13.31
CA LYS A 40 -26.70 -4.03 14.42
C LYS A 40 -27.47 -2.77 14.00
N PRO A 41 -28.66 -2.53 14.57
CA PRO A 41 -29.37 -1.26 14.38
C PRO A 41 -28.47 -0.06 14.74
N GLY A 42 -28.24 0.84 13.78
CA GLY A 42 -27.37 2.00 13.95
C GLY A 42 -25.88 1.67 14.10
N GLY A 43 -25.46 0.42 13.88
CA GLY A 43 -24.08 -0.03 14.04
C GLY A 43 -23.60 -0.05 15.49
N ILE A 44 -24.48 -0.16 16.47
CA ILE A 44 -24.16 -0.07 17.91
C ILE A 44 -24.44 -1.40 18.62
N ASP A 45 -23.49 -1.87 19.39
CA ASP A 45 -23.70 -2.93 20.38
C ASP A 45 -24.08 -2.31 21.73
N SER A 46 -25.34 -2.44 22.14
CA SER A 46 -25.84 -1.89 23.40
C SER A 46 -25.24 -2.53 24.64
N THR A 47 -24.75 -3.77 24.55
CA THR A 47 -24.17 -4.48 25.69
C THR A 47 -22.80 -3.94 26.03
N THR A 48 -22.01 -3.63 25.01
CA THR A 48 -20.62 -3.21 25.19
C THR A 48 -20.38 -1.72 24.97
N GLY A 49 -21.28 -1.07 24.23
CA GLY A 49 -21.14 0.32 23.79
C GLY A 49 -20.21 0.50 22.59
N ASP A 50 -19.75 -0.57 21.95
CA ASP A 50 -19.00 -0.48 20.70
C ASP A 50 -19.89 0.02 19.58
N SER A 51 -19.32 0.79 18.66
CA SER A 51 -20.05 1.29 17.51
C SER A 51 -19.20 1.36 16.27
N ILE A 52 -19.84 1.18 15.12
CA ILE A 52 -19.24 1.33 13.80
C ILE A 52 -20.13 2.17 12.90
N ALA A 53 -19.52 3.03 12.10
CA ALA A 53 -20.21 3.80 11.09
C ALA A 53 -19.37 3.88 9.81
N THR A 54 -20.04 3.83 8.66
CA THR A 54 -19.41 4.15 7.37
C THR A 54 -19.60 5.63 7.10
N ASP A 55 -18.52 6.37 7.00
CA ASP A 55 -18.55 7.74 6.48
C ASP A 55 -18.84 7.68 4.98
N THR A 56 -19.99 8.19 4.58
CA THR A 56 -20.45 8.17 3.18
C THR A 56 -19.68 9.14 2.29
N THR A 57 -18.97 10.11 2.87
CA THR A 57 -18.19 11.11 2.13
C THR A 57 -16.79 10.60 1.85
N THR A 58 -16.13 10.04 2.88
CA THR A 58 -14.75 9.54 2.75
C THR A 58 -14.68 8.04 2.43
N HIS A 59 -15.82 7.34 2.45
CA HIS A 59 -15.93 5.89 2.28
C HIS A 59 -15.11 5.09 3.29
N ARG A 60 -14.97 5.62 4.52
CA ARG A 60 -14.18 5.02 5.59
C ARG A 60 -15.06 4.41 6.66
N LEU A 61 -14.55 3.36 7.30
CA LEU A 61 -15.15 2.80 8.51
C LEU A 61 -14.57 3.49 9.75
N ILE A 62 -15.45 4.03 10.58
CA ILE A 62 -15.12 4.61 11.88
C ILE A 62 -15.55 3.60 12.94
N LEU A 63 -14.57 2.92 13.53
CA LEU A 63 -14.78 2.00 14.66
C LEU A 63 -14.50 2.72 15.98
N LYS A 64 -15.45 2.69 16.90
CA LYS A 64 -15.29 3.14 18.28
C LYS A 64 -15.47 1.95 19.21
N VAL A 65 -14.41 1.60 19.93
CA VAL A 65 -14.42 0.54 20.92
C VAL A 65 -14.45 1.15 22.31
N LYS A 66 -15.39 0.72 23.15
CA LYS A 66 -15.52 1.21 24.52
C LYS A 66 -14.92 0.19 25.49
N PHE A 67 -13.99 0.69 26.30
CA PHE A 67 -13.38 -0.06 27.39
C PHE A 67 -13.87 0.46 28.73
N ASP A 68 -14.08 -0.44 29.68
CA ASP A 68 -14.28 -0.07 31.07
C ASP A 68 -12.94 0.09 31.83
N SER A 69 -13.02 0.57 33.07
CA SER A 69 -11.84 0.82 33.90
C SER A 69 -11.13 -0.43 34.38
N LEU A 70 -11.76 -1.62 34.30
CA LEU A 70 -11.13 -2.89 34.63
C LEU A 70 -10.33 -3.43 33.44
N GLN A 71 -10.82 -3.19 32.22
CA GLN A 71 -10.13 -3.52 30.98
C GLN A 71 -8.94 -2.60 30.73
N LEU A 72 -9.12 -1.29 30.90
CA LEU A 72 -8.07 -0.28 30.70
C LEU A 72 -8.13 0.80 31.77
N PRO A 73 -7.43 0.61 32.90
CA PRO A 73 -7.36 1.63 33.93
C PRO A 73 -6.57 2.85 33.43
N TYR A 74 -7.01 4.04 33.84
CA TYR A 74 -6.22 5.26 33.63
C TYR A 74 -5.01 5.26 34.57
N VAL A 75 -3.80 5.25 34.01
CA VAL A 75 -2.55 5.35 34.77
C VAL A 75 -2.04 6.81 34.75
N ALA A 76 -1.97 7.42 35.93
CA ALA A 76 -1.58 8.83 36.06
C ALA A 76 -0.11 9.07 35.70
N ALA A 77 0.78 8.13 36.05
CA ALA A 77 2.21 8.20 35.74
C ALA A 77 2.45 8.36 34.22
N ASP A 78 1.67 7.64 33.41
CA ASP A 78 1.78 7.65 31.95
C ASP A 78 0.88 8.72 31.31
N SER A 79 0.26 9.57 32.13
CA SER A 79 -0.70 10.59 31.69
C SER A 79 -1.90 10.02 30.90
N GLY A 80 -2.22 8.74 31.09
CA GLY A 80 -3.24 8.00 30.33
C GLY A 80 -2.88 7.74 28.87
N LYS A 81 -1.60 7.62 28.54
CA LYS A 81 -1.16 7.06 27.25
C LYS A 81 -1.58 5.59 27.17
N LEU A 82 -1.85 5.12 25.95
CA LEU A 82 -2.20 3.74 25.66
C LEU A 82 -1.45 3.29 24.42
N GLY A 83 -0.92 2.07 24.44
CA GLY A 83 -0.48 1.33 23.26
C GLY A 83 -1.53 0.31 22.87
N PHE A 84 -1.96 0.32 21.61
CA PHE A 84 -2.90 -0.67 21.07
C PHE A 84 -2.35 -1.34 19.82
N GLY A 85 -2.53 -2.65 19.75
CA GLY A 85 -2.24 -3.48 18.61
C GLY A 85 -3.53 -4.06 18.06
N ILE A 86 -3.65 -4.11 16.74
CA ILE A 86 -4.81 -4.71 16.09
C ILE A 86 -4.32 -5.88 15.24
N ARG A 87 -4.91 -7.05 15.47
CA ARG A 87 -4.70 -8.23 14.64
C ARG A 87 -5.99 -8.54 13.88
N VAL A 88 -5.89 -8.65 12.56
CA VAL A 88 -7.00 -9.07 11.71
C VAL A 88 -7.03 -10.59 11.65
N GLY A 89 -8.17 -11.16 12.02
CA GLY A 89 -8.49 -12.58 11.79
C GLY A 89 -9.59 -12.70 10.75
N ALA A 90 -9.30 -13.39 9.65
CA ALA A 90 -10.24 -13.65 8.57
C ALA A 90 -10.01 -15.05 7.97
N THR A 91 -11.07 -15.65 7.42
CA THR A 91 -11.03 -16.95 6.72
C THR A 91 -10.56 -16.84 5.27
N THR A 92 -10.53 -15.61 4.74
CA THR A 92 -9.99 -15.25 3.43
C THR A 92 -8.92 -14.18 3.60
N PRO A 93 -8.04 -13.93 2.60
CA PRO A 93 -7.15 -12.79 2.62
C PRO A 93 -7.94 -11.52 2.98
N ALA A 94 -7.44 -10.77 3.96
CA ALA A 94 -8.06 -9.55 4.43
C ALA A 94 -6.98 -8.53 4.71
N SER A 95 -7.29 -7.27 4.46
CA SER A 95 -6.40 -6.14 4.70
C SER A 95 -7.12 -5.11 5.54
N VAL A 96 -6.38 -4.42 6.38
CA VAL A 96 -6.83 -3.23 7.10
C VAL A 96 -5.81 -2.13 6.83
N SER A 97 -6.31 -0.93 6.55
CA SER A 97 -5.51 0.28 6.55
C SER A 97 -5.97 1.16 7.71
N PHE A 98 -5.00 1.76 8.39
CA PHE A 98 -5.27 2.72 9.44
C PHE A 98 -4.89 4.10 8.92
N SER A 99 -5.69 5.10 9.24
CA SER A 99 -5.30 6.47 8.96
C SER A 99 -4.12 6.86 9.83
N THR A 100 -3.15 7.55 9.23
CA THR A 100 -2.02 8.14 9.92
C THR A 100 -2.39 9.49 10.51
N ARG A 101 -1.51 10.04 11.34
CA ARG A 101 -1.65 11.38 11.90
C ARG A 101 -1.70 12.45 10.79
N GLU A 102 -0.95 12.25 9.72
CA GLU A 102 -0.83 13.19 8.59
C GLU A 102 -2.06 13.21 7.70
N ASP A 103 -2.99 12.27 7.89
CA ASP A 103 -4.23 12.23 7.14
C ASP A 103 -5.08 13.47 7.46
N PRO A 104 -5.29 14.38 6.48
CA PRO A 104 -5.98 15.64 6.72
C PRO A 104 -7.46 15.46 7.03
N THR A 105 -8.02 14.27 6.76
CA THR A 105 -9.45 14.00 6.93
C THR A 105 -9.80 13.31 8.25
N SER A 106 -8.89 12.52 8.82
CA SER A 106 -9.14 11.81 10.09
C SER A 106 -8.22 12.24 11.23
N GLY A 107 -7.02 12.75 10.96
CA GLY A 107 -6.05 13.12 12.00
C GLY A 107 -5.53 11.94 12.83
N GLY A 108 -5.61 10.72 12.29
CA GLY A 108 -5.18 9.48 12.94
C GLY A 108 -6.16 8.92 13.97
N SER A 109 -5.70 7.91 14.72
CA SER A 109 -6.48 7.32 15.81
C SER A 109 -6.50 8.24 17.03
N THR A 110 -7.62 8.25 17.76
CA THR A 110 -7.80 9.07 18.97
C THR A 110 -8.25 8.23 20.16
N VAL A 111 -7.85 8.65 21.36
CA VAL A 111 -8.38 8.12 22.64
C VAL A 111 -9.10 9.23 23.40
N THR A 112 -10.26 8.89 23.96
CA THR A 112 -11.04 9.79 24.80
C THR A 112 -11.26 9.14 26.16
N TRP A 113 -10.87 9.86 27.22
CA TRP A 113 -11.08 9.42 28.60
C TRP A 113 -12.31 10.11 29.18
N PHE A 114 -13.21 9.32 29.76
CA PHE A 114 -14.37 9.84 30.49
C PHE A 114 -14.13 9.69 31.98
N MET A 115 -14.19 10.81 32.71
CA MET A 115 -14.04 10.80 34.17
C MET A 115 -15.42 10.96 34.79
N LYS A 116 -15.83 9.98 35.59
CA LYS A 116 -17.00 10.10 36.45
C LYS A 116 -16.59 10.86 37.71
N VAL A 117 -17.10 12.07 37.88
CA VAL A 117 -16.96 12.81 39.13
C VAL A 117 -18.24 12.61 39.92
N ASP A 118 -18.11 12.09 41.14
CA ASP A 118 -19.24 11.97 42.05
C ASP A 118 -19.51 13.35 42.67
N SER A 119 -20.31 14.15 41.98
CA SER A 119 -20.73 15.45 42.46
C SER A 119 -21.96 15.28 43.34
N ILE A 120 -21.72 15.33 44.67
CA ILE A 120 -22.67 15.35 45.80
C ILE A 120 -22.93 13.96 46.42
N LYS A 121 -22.51 13.78 47.68
CA LYS A 121 -22.94 12.66 48.53
C LYS A 121 -24.48 12.64 48.60
N GLY A 122 -25.09 11.63 47.99
CA GLY A 122 -26.53 11.34 48.15
C GLY A 122 -27.44 11.71 46.98
N SER A 123 -26.94 12.22 45.85
CA SER A 123 -27.72 12.35 44.62
C SER A 123 -26.94 11.76 43.44
N ASP A 124 -27.59 10.88 42.66
CA ASP A 124 -27.03 10.22 41.46
C ASP A 124 -26.89 11.19 40.26
N THR A 125 -26.41 12.41 40.53
CA THR A 125 -26.09 13.42 39.53
C THR A 125 -24.67 13.19 39.05
N THR A 126 -24.50 12.13 38.26
CA THR A 126 -23.21 11.68 37.75
C THR A 126 -22.74 12.59 36.61
N LEU A 127 -21.82 13.50 36.92
CA LEU A 127 -21.17 14.32 35.89
C LEU A 127 -20.07 13.50 35.24
N VAL A 128 -20.33 13.01 34.03
CA VAL A 128 -19.31 12.43 33.16
C VAL A 128 -18.60 13.57 32.44
N ARG A 129 -17.38 13.89 32.86
CA ARG A 129 -16.56 14.88 32.18
C ARG A 129 -15.75 14.19 31.10
N GLU A 130 -16.00 14.57 29.85
CA GLU A 130 -15.13 14.22 28.74
C GLU A 130 -13.79 14.94 28.89
N ARG A 131 -12.69 14.19 28.89
CA ARG A 131 -11.36 14.76 28.74
C ARG A 131 -11.09 14.87 27.25
N TYR A 132 -10.58 16.03 26.82
CA TYR A 132 -10.25 16.31 25.43
C TYR A 132 -9.60 15.11 24.71
N PRO A 133 -10.09 14.74 23.52
CA PRO A 133 -9.54 13.62 22.77
C PRO A 133 -8.04 13.82 22.55
N ARG A 134 -7.26 12.77 22.82
CA ARG A 134 -5.83 12.76 22.55
C ARG A 134 -5.59 12.02 21.24
N GLY A 135 -5.07 12.73 20.26
CA GLY A 135 -4.67 12.17 18.98
C GLY A 135 -3.30 11.48 19.03
N THR A 136 -3.03 10.75 17.95
CA THR A 136 -1.74 10.09 17.70
C THR A 136 -0.62 11.14 17.64
N ARG A 137 0.43 10.96 18.45
CA ARG A 137 1.60 11.88 18.46
C ARG A 137 2.71 11.44 17.52
N PHE A 138 2.83 10.13 17.34
CA PHE A 138 3.84 9.48 16.54
C PHE A 138 3.23 8.19 16.01
N ASP A 139 3.42 7.96 14.72
CA ASP A 139 3.06 6.75 14.01
C ASP A 139 4.24 6.33 13.12
N THR A 140 4.48 5.04 13.12
CA THR A 140 5.51 4.38 12.33
C THR A 140 5.02 2.98 11.99
N TYR A 141 5.70 2.31 11.07
CA TYR A 141 5.47 0.90 10.81
C TYR A 141 6.75 0.12 11.05
N VAL A 142 6.61 -1.05 11.64
CA VAL A 142 7.66 -2.06 11.74
C VAL A 142 7.25 -3.25 10.90
N PHE A 143 8.21 -3.85 10.22
CA PHE A 143 7.94 -4.93 9.28
C PHE A 143 9.07 -5.95 9.33
N ASP A 144 8.71 -7.23 9.23
CA ASP A 144 9.64 -8.35 9.11
C ASP A 144 9.39 -9.03 7.74
N PRO A 145 10.07 -8.58 6.66
CA PRO A 145 9.84 -9.11 5.34
C PRO A 145 10.23 -10.59 5.27
N PRO A 146 9.44 -11.44 4.59
CA PRO A 146 9.96 -12.72 4.17
C PRO A 146 11.13 -12.49 3.20
N VAL A 147 12.08 -13.43 3.18
CA VAL A 147 13.18 -13.40 2.20
C VAL A 147 12.58 -13.40 0.79
N ALA A 148 13.04 -12.46 -0.05
CA ALA A 148 12.61 -12.39 -1.44
C ALA A 148 12.85 -13.74 -2.13
N PRO A 149 11.84 -14.35 -2.77
CA PRO A 149 12.02 -15.61 -3.46
C PRO A 149 13.11 -15.52 -4.52
N LEU A 150 14.02 -16.50 -4.54
CA LEU A 150 14.97 -16.68 -5.63
C LEU A 150 14.25 -17.36 -6.80
N ASP A 151 13.29 -16.64 -7.40
CA ASP A 151 12.64 -17.08 -8.62
C ASP A 151 13.17 -16.28 -9.83
N SER A 152 12.91 -16.80 -11.02
CA SER A 152 13.32 -16.14 -12.26
C SER A 152 12.23 -15.28 -12.86
N THR A 153 11.21 -14.91 -12.09
CA THR A 153 10.14 -14.04 -12.57
C THR A 153 10.57 -12.58 -12.49
N LEU A 154 9.86 -11.72 -13.23
CA LEU A 154 10.04 -10.28 -13.14
C LEU A 154 9.10 -9.74 -12.07
N ALA A 155 9.58 -9.70 -10.82
CA ALA A 155 8.82 -9.18 -9.69
C ALA A 155 8.82 -7.65 -9.65
N VAL A 156 7.67 -7.06 -9.36
CA VAL A 156 7.49 -5.61 -9.21
C VAL A 156 6.57 -5.32 -8.04
N GLY A 157 7.01 -4.45 -7.13
CA GLY A 157 6.31 -4.11 -5.89
C GLY A 157 6.60 -5.10 -4.76
N GLY A 158 5.63 -5.29 -3.87
CA GLY A 158 5.74 -6.16 -2.71
C GLY A 158 6.55 -5.58 -1.56
N ALA A 159 6.73 -6.41 -0.53
CA ALA A 159 7.53 -6.10 0.65
C ALA A 159 8.36 -7.37 1.01
N PRO A 160 9.69 -7.40 0.77
CA PRO A 160 10.52 -6.28 0.34
C PRO A 160 10.21 -5.84 -1.09
N SER A 161 10.39 -4.55 -1.37
CA SER A 161 10.08 -4.02 -2.71
C SER A 161 11.04 -4.56 -3.76
N ALA A 162 10.48 -5.01 -4.88
CA ALA A 162 11.18 -5.44 -6.06
C ALA A 162 10.97 -4.47 -7.24
N ARG A 163 12.03 -4.30 -8.02
CA ARG A 163 12.02 -3.62 -9.32
C ARG A 163 12.54 -4.59 -10.37
N SER A 164 11.96 -4.54 -11.56
CA SER A 164 12.38 -5.38 -12.68
C SER A 164 12.93 -4.54 -13.83
N ILE A 165 13.89 -5.09 -14.56
CA ILE A 165 14.57 -4.41 -15.67
C ILE A 165 14.37 -5.20 -16.95
N LEU A 166 14.06 -4.49 -18.02
CA LEU A 166 13.87 -5.02 -19.36
C LEU A 166 14.80 -4.30 -20.33
N HIS A 167 15.75 -5.04 -20.91
CA HIS A 167 16.60 -4.52 -21.98
C HIS A 167 15.87 -4.71 -23.31
N VAL A 168 15.72 -3.62 -24.06
CA VAL A 168 14.97 -3.59 -25.31
C VAL A 168 15.95 -3.50 -26.48
N THR A 169 15.91 -4.49 -27.37
CA THR A 169 16.62 -4.43 -28.64
C THR A 169 15.70 -3.82 -29.71
N LEU A 170 15.74 -2.50 -29.86
CA LEU A 170 15.00 -1.82 -30.93
C LEU A 170 15.81 -1.82 -32.23
N PRO A 171 15.28 -2.33 -33.36
CA PRO A 171 15.99 -2.29 -34.64
C PRO A 171 16.33 -0.86 -35.06
N ARG A 172 17.54 -0.64 -35.60
CA ARG A 172 18.03 0.69 -36.02
C ARG A 172 17.08 1.40 -36.99
N GLY A 173 16.47 0.68 -37.94
CA GLY A 173 15.50 1.28 -38.88
C GLY A 173 14.27 1.90 -38.20
N ILE A 174 13.87 1.38 -37.04
CA ILE A 174 12.79 1.96 -36.23
C ILE A 174 13.34 3.07 -35.34
N ARG A 175 14.48 2.83 -34.69
CA ARG A 175 15.09 3.77 -33.75
C ARG A 175 15.52 5.09 -34.40
N ASP A 176 16.17 5.01 -35.56
CA ASP A 176 16.91 6.12 -36.15
C ASP A 176 16.18 6.73 -37.37
N SER A 177 15.29 5.96 -38.02
CA SER A 177 14.77 6.30 -39.36
C SER A 177 13.25 6.19 -39.48
N SER A 178 12.53 6.09 -38.36
CA SER A 178 11.07 6.01 -38.35
C SER A 178 10.46 7.01 -37.38
N GLN A 179 9.21 7.39 -37.66
CA GLN A 179 8.36 8.06 -36.70
C GLN A 179 7.59 7.01 -35.89
N ILE A 180 7.80 7.01 -34.57
CA ILE A 180 7.08 6.11 -33.66
C ILE A 180 5.71 6.71 -33.39
N ILE A 181 4.66 5.99 -33.83
CA ILE A 181 3.26 6.39 -33.64
C ILE A 181 2.74 5.87 -32.30
N ARG A 182 3.08 4.62 -31.95
CA ARG A 182 2.63 3.98 -30.71
C ARG A 182 3.59 2.88 -30.27
N GLY A 183 3.83 2.79 -28.97
CA GLY A 183 4.53 1.68 -28.33
C GLY A 183 3.69 1.11 -27.20
N THR A 184 3.46 -0.20 -27.21
CA THR A 184 2.77 -0.90 -26.12
C THR A 184 3.66 -2.03 -25.61
N LEU A 185 4.03 -1.97 -24.33
CA LEU A 185 4.69 -3.05 -23.62
C LEU A 185 3.63 -4.05 -23.15
N LEU A 186 3.84 -5.32 -23.48
CA LEU A 186 2.96 -6.44 -23.16
C LEU A 186 3.67 -7.35 -22.16
N LEU A 187 3.09 -7.50 -20.98
CA LEU A 187 3.62 -8.30 -19.87
C LEU A 187 2.58 -9.33 -19.44
N VAL A 188 2.97 -10.61 -19.42
CA VAL A 188 2.08 -11.70 -19.01
C VAL A 188 2.34 -12.04 -17.54
N PRO A 189 1.35 -11.91 -16.64
CA PRO A 189 1.51 -12.34 -15.25
C PRO A 189 1.83 -13.84 -15.16
N ALA A 190 2.85 -14.19 -14.37
CA ALA A 190 3.22 -15.57 -14.08
C ALA A 190 2.32 -16.18 -12.99
N VAL A 191 1.76 -15.33 -12.14
CA VAL A 191 0.78 -15.65 -11.09
C VAL A 191 -0.23 -14.50 -11.01
N PRO A 192 -1.44 -14.72 -10.45
CA PRO A 192 -2.35 -13.62 -10.15
C PRO A 192 -1.66 -12.53 -9.32
N ALA A 193 -1.89 -11.26 -9.68
CA ALA A 193 -1.35 -10.14 -8.92
C ALA A 193 -1.78 -10.23 -7.44
N ARG A 194 -0.88 -9.93 -6.52
CA ARG A 194 -1.06 -10.06 -5.08
C ARG A 194 -1.25 -8.69 -4.45
N GLY A 195 -1.92 -8.65 -3.31
CA GLY A 195 -2.19 -7.42 -2.57
C GLY A 195 -3.46 -7.54 -1.75
N ALA A 196 -3.96 -6.40 -1.28
CA ALA A 196 -5.27 -6.32 -0.63
C ALA A 196 -6.39 -6.70 -1.62
N PRO A 197 -7.35 -7.57 -1.24
CA PRO A 197 -8.48 -7.88 -2.10
C PRO A 197 -9.27 -6.62 -2.51
N VAL A 198 -9.79 -6.60 -3.73
CA VAL A 198 -10.54 -5.46 -4.31
C VAL A 198 -9.69 -4.22 -4.57
N ASP A 199 -8.44 -4.21 -4.11
CA ASP A 199 -7.52 -3.11 -4.33
C ASP A 199 -6.89 -3.14 -5.73
N SER A 200 -6.23 -2.04 -6.07
CA SER A 200 -5.49 -1.89 -7.31
C SER A 200 -4.26 -1.03 -7.06
N PHE A 201 -3.22 -1.27 -7.84
CA PHE A 201 -1.98 -0.52 -7.71
C PHE A 201 -1.45 -0.09 -9.07
N VAL A 202 -0.66 0.99 -9.06
CA VAL A 202 -0.08 1.58 -10.27
C VAL A 202 1.29 0.96 -10.51
N LEU A 203 1.43 0.34 -11.68
CA LEU A 203 2.70 -0.09 -12.24
C LEU A 203 3.26 1.04 -13.11
N GLU A 204 4.50 1.42 -12.87
CA GLU A 204 5.20 2.45 -13.63
C GLU A 204 6.35 1.85 -14.44
N ALA A 205 6.45 2.29 -15.69
CA ALA A 205 7.55 2.04 -16.60
C ALA A 205 8.38 3.30 -16.74
N HIS A 206 9.67 3.19 -16.42
CA HIS A 206 10.63 4.30 -16.42
C HIS A 206 11.75 4.05 -17.42
N THR A 207 12.27 5.12 -18.00
CA THR A 207 13.62 5.08 -18.59
C THR A 207 14.69 5.27 -17.51
N VAL A 208 15.90 4.82 -17.80
CA VAL A 208 17.07 5.02 -16.94
C VAL A 208 18.04 5.99 -17.58
N LEU A 209 18.74 6.78 -16.76
CA LEU A 209 19.73 7.73 -17.25
C LEU A 209 20.97 7.00 -17.81
N ALA A 210 21.37 5.94 -17.12
CA ALA A 210 22.48 5.05 -17.47
C ALA A 210 22.14 3.63 -16.99
N ASP A 211 22.62 2.62 -17.72
CA ASP A 211 22.41 1.22 -17.37
C ASP A 211 23.53 0.72 -16.46
N PHE A 212 23.19 0.53 -15.19
CA PHE A 212 24.03 -0.11 -14.16
C PHE A 212 23.30 -1.33 -13.56
N GLY A 213 22.38 -1.96 -14.33
CA GLY A 213 21.51 -3.01 -13.83
C GLY A 213 20.65 -2.53 -12.66
N ALA A 214 20.62 -3.28 -11.55
CA ALA A 214 19.77 -2.98 -10.39
C ALA A 214 20.02 -1.62 -9.73
N LYS A 215 21.15 -0.95 -10.02
CA LYS A 215 21.51 0.38 -9.49
C LYS A 215 21.29 1.50 -10.50
N SER A 216 20.59 1.23 -11.60
CA SER A 216 20.35 2.23 -12.64
C SER A 216 19.57 3.43 -12.09
N PRO A 217 20.09 4.66 -12.22
CA PRO A 217 19.40 5.87 -11.77
C PRO A 217 18.12 6.11 -12.59
N LEU A 218 17.01 6.34 -11.88
CA LEU A 218 15.72 6.68 -12.46
C LEU A 218 15.64 8.15 -12.84
N VAL A 219 14.97 8.43 -13.94
CA VAL A 219 14.58 9.79 -14.30
C VAL A 219 13.09 9.96 -14.01
N LEU A 220 12.78 10.58 -12.87
CA LEU A 220 11.41 10.81 -12.42
C LEU A 220 10.88 12.10 -13.07
N ASP A 221 10.31 11.95 -14.26
CA ASP A 221 9.64 13.01 -15.02
C ASP A 221 8.42 12.41 -15.73
N ALA A 222 7.32 13.15 -15.78
CA ALA A 222 6.09 12.74 -16.46
C ALA A 222 6.31 12.41 -17.95
N THR A 223 7.31 13.02 -18.60
CA THR A 223 7.66 12.70 -20.00
C THR A 223 8.42 11.37 -20.16
N ARG A 224 8.86 10.77 -19.06
CA ARG A 224 9.71 9.56 -19.02
C ARG A 224 9.14 8.47 -18.11
N THR A 225 7.87 8.62 -17.76
CA THR A 225 7.12 7.68 -16.93
C THR A 225 5.81 7.39 -17.64
N ASP A 226 5.59 6.13 -17.98
CA ASP A 226 4.30 5.66 -18.48
C ASP A 226 3.73 4.65 -17.47
N THR A 227 2.42 4.67 -17.23
CA THR A 227 1.82 3.90 -16.14
C THR A 227 0.65 3.04 -16.59
N THR A 228 0.31 2.06 -15.77
CA THR A 228 -0.92 1.27 -15.91
C THR A 228 -1.41 0.85 -14.54
N MET A 229 -2.72 0.59 -14.41
CA MET A 229 -3.33 0.15 -13.17
C MET A 229 -3.57 -1.36 -13.22
N ILE A 230 -3.15 -2.07 -12.18
CA ILE A 230 -3.32 -3.51 -12.05
C ILE A 230 -4.28 -3.77 -10.89
N ARG A 231 -5.32 -4.56 -11.16
CA ARG A 231 -6.21 -5.06 -10.10
C ARG A 231 -5.58 -6.26 -9.41
N VAL A 232 -5.69 -6.32 -8.09
CA VAL A 232 -5.30 -7.51 -7.33
C VAL A 232 -6.12 -8.71 -7.82
N GLY A 233 -5.47 -9.85 -8.01
CA GLY A 233 -6.06 -11.06 -8.59
C GLY A 233 -6.07 -11.11 -10.12
N ALA A 234 -5.68 -10.04 -10.83
CA ALA A 234 -5.64 -10.04 -12.29
C ALA A 234 -4.62 -11.05 -12.84
N THR A 235 -5.01 -11.77 -13.89
CA THR A 235 -4.19 -12.75 -14.62
C THR A 235 -4.01 -12.38 -16.09
N ASP A 236 -4.74 -11.38 -16.57
CA ASP A 236 -4.68 -10.93 -17.96
C ASP A 236 -3.33 -10.27 -18.30
N THR A 237 -3.00 -10.26 -19.60
CA THR A 237 -1.82 -9.54 -20.10
C THR A 237 -1.93 -8.05 -19.77
N VAL A 238 -0.96 -7.57 -19.00
CA VAL A 238 -0.79 -6.16 -18.65
C VAL A 238 -0.23 -5.41 -19.85
N ARG A 239 -0.84 -4.27 -20.14
CA ARG A 239 -0.46 -3.40 -21.26
C ARG A 239 -0.07 -2.04 -20.71
N ILE A 240 1.11 -1.57 -21.09
CA ILE A 240 1.62 -0.24 -20.74
C ILE A 240 1.89 0.49 -22.05
N GLU A 241 1.27 1.65 -22.24
CA GLU A 241 1.56 2.50 -23.40
C GLU A 241 2.87 3.23 -23.17
N VAL A 242 3.97 2.71 -23.73
CA VAL A 242 5.34 3.20 -23.53
C VAL A 242 5.80 4.12 -24.67
N THR A 243 4.85 4.75 -25.37
CA THR A 243 5.13 5.56 -26.57
C THR A 243 6.11 6.69 -26.27
N ASN A 244 5.96 7.34 -25.11
CA ASN A 244 6.83 8.44 -24.69
C ASN A 244 8.26 7.95 -24.46
N LEU A 245 8.42 6.79 -23.80
CA LEU A 245 9.75 6.18 -23.57
C LEU A 245 10.46 5.85 -24.91
N LEU A 246 9.72 5.29 -25.87
CA LEU A 246 10.29 4.96 -27.17
C LEU A 246 10.67 6.19 -27.98
N GLN A 247 9.82 7.22 -28.00
CA GLN A 247 10.11 8.48 -28.67
C GLN A 247 11.34 9.16 -28.06
N PHE A 248 11.49 9.10 -26.74
CA PHE A 248 12.68 9.59 -26.04
C PHE A 248 13.96 8.90 -26.53
N TRP A 249 13.97 7.56 -26.65
CA TRP A 249 15.14 6.84 -27.17
C TRP A 249 15.41 7.05 -28.66
N SER A 250 14.39 7.42 -29.44
CA SER A 250 14.54 7.79 -30.85
C SER A 250 15.11 9.19 -31.02
N ALA A 251 14.85 10.10 -30.07
CA ALA A 251 15.38 11.45 -30.07
C ALA A 251 16.85 11.51 -29.64
N ASP A 252 17.29 10.58 -28.77
CA ASP A 252 18.66 10.47 -28.29
C ASP A 252 19.14 9.01 -28.29
N THR A 253 19.92 8.65 -29.30
CA THR A 253 20.41 7.28 -29.50
C THR A 253 21.55 6.89 -28.56
N THR A 254 22.08 7.84 -27.78
CA THR A 254 23.10 7.58 -26.74
C THR A 254 22.51 7.00 -25.46
N ARG A 255 21.17 7.09 -25.29
CA ARG A 255 20.47 6.59 -24.12
C ARG A 255 20.36 5.06 -24.13
N PRO A 256 20.41 4.42 -22.95
CA PRO A 256 20.15 3.00 -22.83
C PRO A 256 18.68 2.70 -23.14
N ALA A 257 18.44 1.72 -24.01
CA ALA A 257 17.10 1.23 -24.33
C ALA A 257 16.65 0.23 -23.25
N VAL A 258 16.38 0.74 -22.05
CA VAL A 258 16.07 -0.03 -20.86
C VAL A 258 14.82 0.50 -20.19
N ILE A 259 13.85 -0.40 -19.94
CA ILE A 259 12.65 -0.11 -19.16
C ILE A 259 12.85 -0.67 -17.76
N LEU A 260 12.72 0.18 -16.75
CA LEU A 260 12.59 -0.26 -15.37
C LEU A 260 11.11 -0.24 -14.97
N LEU A 261 10.66 -1.35 -14.37
CA LEU A 261 9.33 -1.49 -13.81
C LEU A 261 9.38 -1.34 -12.30
N ARG A 262 8.51 -0.48 -11.74
CA ARG A 262 8.33 -0.29 -10.29
C ARG A 262 6.85 -0.10 -9.93
N SER A 263 6.50 -0.34 -8.67
CA SER A 263 5.25 0.17 -8.11
C SER A 263 5.40 1.68 -7.85
N GLN A 264 4.34 2.46 -8.07
CA GLN A 264 4.34 3.90 -7.78
C GLN A 264 4.66 4.16 -6.30
N GLU A 265 3.92 3.53 -5.41
CA GLU A 265 4.06 3.66 -3.95
C GLU A 265 4.94 2.52 -3.40
N GLU A 266 6.21 2.60 -3.77
CA GLU A 266 7.18 1.56 -3.48
C GLU A 266 7.39 1.36 -1.97
N GLY A 267 7.18 0.14 -1.47
CA GLY A 267 7.32 -0.18 -0.06
C GLY A 267 6.18 0.33 0.84
N ALA A 268 5.21 1.07 0.30
CA ALA A 268 4.04 1.53 1.05
C ALA A 268 2.91 0.49 1.08
N HIS A 269 2.81 -0.35 0.04
CA HIS A 269 1.80 -1.40 -0.08
C HIS A 269 2.43 -2.77 -0.32
N PRO A 270 1.85 -3.85 0.22
CA PRO A 270 2.31 -5.22 -0.05
C PRO A 270 1.94 -5.73 -1.45
N SER A 271 1.32 -4.88 -2.28
CA SER A 271 0.85 -5.24 -3.61
C SER A 271 2.02 -5.56 -4.55
N GLU A 272 1.92 -6.69 -5.24
CA GLU A 272 3.01 -7.27 -6.04
C GLU A 272 2.45 -7.88 -7.33
N VAL A 273 3.17 -7.70 -8.44
CA VAL A 273 2.96 -8.48 -9.67
C VAL A 273 4.25 -9.17 -10.06
N ARG A 274 4.12 -10.40 -10.58
CA ARG A 274 5.24 -11.16 -11.15
C ARG A 274 4.94 -11.49 -12.59
N PHE A 275 5.83 -11.13 -13.50
CA PHE A 275 5.69 -11.44 -14.92
C PHE A 275 6.63 -12.58 -15.33
N TYR A 276 6.28 -13.26 -16.43
CA TYR A 276 7.19 -14.20 -17.05
C TYR A 276 8.48 -13.49 -17.53
N PRO A 277 9.65 -14.12 -17.39
CA PRO A 277 10.91 -13.57 -17.88
C PRO A 277 11.07 -13.75 -19.39
N SER A 278 12.08 -13.07 -19.97
CA SER A 278 12.42 -13.19 -21.40
C SER A 278 12.73 -14.62 -21.87
N LYS A 279 13.17 -15.50 -20.96
CA LYS A 279 13.43 -16.93 -21.26
C LYS A 279 12.17 -17.77 -21.45
N ALA A 280 10.99 -17.29 -21.05
CA ALA A 280 9.73 -18.01 -21.18
C ALA A 280 9.16 -17.82 -22.60
N ALA A 281 9.58 -18.64 -23.57
CA ALA A 281 9.33 -18.41 -24.99
C ALA A 281 7.89 -18.02 -25.38
N ALA A 282 6.88 -18.67 -24.80
CA ALA A 282 5.46 -18.41 -25.09
C ALA A 282 4.88 -17.16 -24.40
N TYR A 283 5.48 -16.73 -23.29
CA TYR A 283 4.95 -15.66 -22.43
C TYR A 283 5.95 -14.52 -22.21
N ARG A 284 7.03 -14.50 -23.00
CA ARG A 284 8.11 -13.51 -22.86
C ARG A 284 7.54 -12.09 -23.00
N PRO A 285 8.08 -11.12 -22.24
CA PRO A 285 7.77 -9.71 -22.43
C PRO A 285 7.94 -9.32 -23.90
N SER A 286 7.01 -8.56 -24.44
CA SER A 286 7.06 -8.12 -25.84
C SER A 286 6.69 -6.66 -25.99
N LEU A 287 7.34 -5.99 -26.94
CA LEU A 287 7.08 -4.60 -27.27
C LEU A 287 6.41 -4.55 -28.64
N ARG A 288 5.17 -4.08 -28.69
CA ARG A 288 4.46 -3.84 -29.94
C ARG A 288 4.65 -2.39 -30.36
N VAL A 289 5.30 -2.17 -31.49
CA VAL A 289 5.58 -0.83 -32.03
C VAL A 289 4.81 -0.62 -33.32
N THR A 290 4.07 0.48 -33.40
CA THR A 290 3.49 1.00 -34.63
C THR A 290 4.30 2.21 -35.06
N TYR A 291 4.83 2.19 -36.28
CA TYR A 291 5.72 3.22 -36.78
C TYR A 291 5.47 3.51 -38.26
N ALA A 292 5.81 4.72 -38.68
CA ALA A 292 5.88 5.11 -40.09
C ALA A 292 7.34 5.29 -40.50
N PRO A 293 7.84 4.60 -41.53
CA PRO A 293 9.16 4.88 -42.10
C PRO A 293 9.24 6.34 -42.54
N ARG A 294 10.37 7.02 -42.29
CA ARG A 294 10.59 8.34 -42.87
C ARG A 294 10.91 8.16 -44.35
N PHE A 295 10.12 8.76 -45.23
CA PHE A 295 10.43 8.80 -46.65
C PHE A 295 11.65 9.71 -46.86
N PRO A 296 12.69 9.26 -47.57
CA PRO A 296 13.73 10.17 -48.01
C PRO A 296 13.09 11.12 -49.04
N PHE A 297 12.91 12.39 -48.68
CA PHE A 297 12.76 13.41 -49.71
C PHE A 297 14.08 13.44 -50.48
N GLY A 298 13.99 13.32 -51.81
CA GLY A 298 15.14 13.18 -52.70
C GLY A 298 16.21 14.23 -52.41
N VAL A 299 17.46 13.82 -52.53
CA VAL A 299 18.62 14.71 -52.53
C VAL A 299 18.40 15.78 -53.60
N PRO A 300 18.61 17.09 -53.32
CA PRO A 300 18.44 18.16 -54.30
C PRO A 300 19.35 17.99 -55.53
#